data_AF-A0A7W3R890-F1
#
_entry.id   AF-A0A7W3R890-F1
#
_cell.length_a   1.000
_cell.length_b   1.000
_cell.length_c   1.000
_cell.angle_alpha   90.00
_cell.angle_beta   90.00
_cell.angle_gamma   90.00
#
_symmetry.space_group_name_H-M   'P 1'
#
loop_
_entity.id
_entity.type
_entity.pdbx_description
1 polymer ?
#
loop_
_entity_poly.entity_id
_entity_poly.type
_entity_poly.pdbx_seq_one_letter_code
_entity_poly.pdbx_strand_id
1 'polypeptide(L)'
;MGPTADERLLRALYAEHGGPLLGYALRLTQGDRQQAEDIVQETLLRAWRHPDALTGRPVRPWLFTVARNLAVDAHRARQSRPPETGLSEQAPLPAEDDLDRALESWTVAEALADLSPAHRAVILETYYRGRSVAEAARVLGIPPGTVKSRTYYALRALRLALEERGLAP
;
A
#
# COMPACT_ATOMS: atom_id res chain seq x y z
N MET A 1 8.70 21.01 -27.30
CA MET A 1 8.24 21.41 -25.96
C MET A 1 8.83 20.41 -24.97
N GLY A 2 9.56 20.88 -23.96
CA GLY A 2 10.05 19.99 -22.90
C GLY A 2 8.90 19.53 -21.99
N PRO A 3 9.07 18.44 -21.22
CA PRO A 3 8.03 17.97 -20.33
C PRO A 3 7.67 19.03 -19.30
N THR A 4 6.37 19.19 -19.03
CA THR A 4 5.87 20.12 -18.01
C THR A 4 6.35 19.68 -16.62
N ALA A 5 6.31 20.60 -15.64
CA ALA A 5 6.64 20.24 -14.25
C ALA A 5 5.79 19.05 -13.74
N ASP A 6 4.55 19.00 -14.20
CA ASP A 6 3.56 17.96 -13.96
C ASP A 6 3.97 16.59 -14.52
N GLU A 7 4.46 16.53 -15.75
CA GLU A 7 4.96 15.29 -16.36
C GLU A 7 6.21 14.76 -15.64
N ARG A 8 7.07 15.65 -15.14
CA ARG A 8 8.26 15.25 -14.37
C ARG A 8 7.88 14.66 -13.01
N LEU A 9 6.89 15.24 -12.33
CA LEU A 9 6.37 14.71 -11.07
C LEU A 9 5.79 13.30 -11.25
N LEU A 10 4.94 13.11 -12.27
CA LEU A 10 4.33 11.81 -12.55
C LEU A 10 5.39 10.73 -12.88
N ARG A 11 6.39 11.09 -13.69
CA ARG A 11 7.51 10.19 -14.01
C ARG A 11 8.34 9.82 -12.79
N ALA A 12 8.62 10.78 -11.91
CA ALA A 12 9.34 10.53 -10.66
C ALA A 12 8.56 9.57 -9.75
N LEU A 13 7.25 9.83 -9.56
CA LEU A 13 6.38 8.95 -8.78
C LEU A 13 6.31 7.53 -9.36
N TYR A 14 6.19 7.41 -10.69
CA TYR A 14 6.16 6.12 -11.35
C TYR A 14 7.50 5.37 -11.21
N ALA A 15 8.62 6.05 -11.43
CA ALA A 15 9.95 5.46 -11.31
C ALA A 15 10.23 4.96 -9.88
N GLU A 16 9.83 5.73 -8.87
CA GLU A 16 10.11 5.40 -7.47
C GLU A 16 9.10 4.40 -6.86
N HIS A 17 7.85 4.42 -7.31
CA HIS A 17 6.77 3.69 -6.63
C HIS A 17 5.98 2.72 -7.52
N GLY A 18 6.13 2.77 -8.84
CA GLY A 18 5.34 1.98 -9.78
C GLY A 18 5.48 0.47 -9.59
N GLY A 19 6.72 -0.04 -9.51
CA GLY A 19 6.98 -1.48 -9.29
C GLY A 19 6.41 -2.01 -7.98
N PRO A 20 6.73 -1.40 -6.83
CA PRO A 20 6.15 -1.79 -5.53
C PRO A 20 4.62 -1.67 -5.48
N LEU A 21 4.04 -0.63 -6.08
CA LEU A 21 2.58 -0.47 -6.16
C LEU A 21 1.93 -1.56 -7.01
N LEU A 22 2.55 -1.93 -8.13
CA LEU A 22 2.04 -2.99 -8.99
C LEU A 22 2.07 -4.36 -8.29
N GLY A 23 3.17 -4.69 -7.60
CA GLY A 23 3.26 -5.92 -6.81
C GLY A 23 2.20 -5.98 -5.70
N TYR A 24 1.93 -4.86 -5.05
CA TYR A 24 0.87 -4.76 -4.05
C TYR A 24 -0.53 -4.89 -4.67
N ALA A 25 -0.79 -4.21 -5.79
CA ALA A 25 -2.06 -4.27 -6.49
C ALA A 25 -2.37 -5.69 -7.01
N LEU A 26 -1.38 -6.41 -7.55
CA LEU A 26 -1.50 -7.81 -7.97
C LEU A 26 -1.97 -8.72 -6.82
N ARG A 27 -1.47 -8.50 -5.59
CA ARG A 27 -1.94 -9.25 -4.41
C ARG A 27 -3.39 -8.92 -4.05
N LEU A 28 -3.80 -7.66 -4.21
CA LEU A 28 -5.18 -7.23 -3.94
C LEU A 28 -6.18 -7.74 -4.98
N THR A 29 -5.72 -7.95 -6.22
CA THR A 29 -6.55 -8.38 -7.35
C THR A 29 -6.46 -9.88 -7.62
N GLN A 30 -5.89 -10.66 -6.70
CA GLN A 30 -5.71 -12.11 -6.82
C GLN A 30 -4.94 -12.52 -8.09
N GLY A 31 -3.99 -11.69 -8.52
CA GLY A 31 -3.16 -11.94 -9.71
C GLY A 31 -3.71 -11.37 -11.01
N ASP A 32 -4.90 -10.75 -11.02
CA ASP A 32 -5.41 -10.04 -12.20
C ASP A 32 -4.53 -8.82 -12.50
N ARG A 33 -3.68 -8.97 -13.52
CA ARG A 33 -2.67 -7.98 -13.90
C ARG A 33 -3.28 -6.73 -14.51
N GLN A 34 -4.30 -6.87 -15.35
CA GLN A 34 -4.94 -5.73 -15.99
C GLN A 34 -5.55 -4.82 -14.91
N GLN A 35 -6.29 -5.42 -13.98
CA GLN A 35 -6.88 -4.68 -12.88
C GLN A 35 -5.82 -4.06 -11.95
N ALA A 36 -4.71 -4.75 -11.72
CA ALA A 36 -3.61 -4.22 -10.92
C ALA A 36 -2.99 -2.98 -11.58
N GLU A 37 -2.76 -3.02 -12.89
CA GLU A 37 -2.23 -1.89 -13.66
C GLU A 37 -3.19 -0.69 -13.62
N ASP A 38 -4.50 -0.93 -13.78
CA ASP A 38 -5.53 0.12 -13.69
C ASP A 38 -5.51 0.81 -12.31
N ILE A 39 -5.40 0.04 -11.23
CA ILE A 39 -5.29 0.57 -9.86
C ILE A 39 -4.05 1.44 -9.70
N VAL A 40 -2.89 1.01 -10.23
CA VAL A 40 -1.65 1.79 -10.17
C VAL A 40 -1.80 3.10 -10.93
N GLN A 41 -2.33 3.04 -12.16
CA GLN A 41 -2.53 4.23 -12.98
C GLN A 41 -3.45 5.25 -12.31
N GLU A 42 -4.62 4.81 -11.82
CA GLU A 42 -5.57 5.69 -11.14
C GLU A 42 -4.99 6.24 -9.82
N THR A 43 -4.18 5.46 -9.11
CA THR A 43 -3.48 5.92 -7.89
C THR A 43 -2.53 7.07 -8.20
N LEU A 44 -1.71 6.93 -9.26
CA LEU A 44 -0.77 7.96 -9.68
C LEU A 44 -1.47 9.19 -10.26
N LEU A 45 -2.57 9.00 -10.99
CA LEU A 45 -3.45 10.08 -11.46
C LEU A 45 -4.02 10.90 -10.29
N ARG A 46 -4.46 10.25 -9.21
CA ARG A 46 -4.95 10.93 -8.01
C ARG A 46 -3.84 11.68 -7.27
N ALA A 47 -2.64 11.11 -7.20
CA ALA A 47 -1.46 11.82 -6.67
C ALA A 47 -1.16 13.09 -7.46
N TRP A 48 -1.23 12.99 -8.80
CA TRP A 48 -0.99 14.10 -9.70
C TRP A 48 -2.06 15.21 -9.60
N ARG A 49 -3.35 14.84 -9.52
CA ARG A 49 -4.46 15.82 -9.39
C ARG A 49 -4.53 16.50 -8.02
N HIS A 50 -3.94 15.90 -7.00
CA HIS A 50 -4.00 16.39 -5.62
C HIS A 50 -2.61 16.42 -4.96
N PRO A 51 -1.67 17.26 -5.46
CA PRO A 51 -0.32 17.34 -4.91
C PRO A 51 -0.32 17.81 -3.44
N ASP A 52 -1.29 18.63 -3.03
CA ASP A 52 -1.48 19.04 -1.63
C ASP A 52 -1.78 17.86 -0.69
N ALA A 53 -2.34 16.77 -1.25
CA ALA A 53 -2.55 15.53 -0.52
C ALA A 53 -1.25 14.76 -0.25
N LEU A 54 -0.12 15.17 -0.84
CA LEU A 54 1.21 14.62 -0.60
C LEU A 54 2.05 15.53 0.31
N THR A 55 1.71 16.81 0.41
CA THR A 55 2.43 17.79 1.23
C THR A 55 2.35 17.43 2.72
N GLY A 56 3.50 17.41 3.39
CA GLY A 56 3.61 17.17 4.84
C GLY A 56 3.33 15.73 5.28
N ARG A 57 3.26 14.76 4.36
CA ARG A 57 3.11 13.32 4.67
C ARG A 57 4.01 12.45 3.80
N PRO A 58 4.38 11.24 4.24
CA PRO A 58 5.15 10.34 3.40
C PRO A 58 4.31 9.85 2.20
N VAL A 59 4.84 9.99 0.99
CA VAL A 59 4.14 9.75 -0.28
C VAL A 59 3.73 8.28 -0.44
N ARG A 60 4.66 7.35 -0.20
CA ARG A 60 4.45 5.91 -0.38
C ARG A 60 3.25 5.37 0.44
N PRO A 61 3.14 5.62 1.76
CA PRO A 61 1.91 5.38 2.55
C PRO A 61 0.60 5.81 1.90
N TRP A 62 0.56 7.03 1.37
CA TRP A 62 -0.63 7.60 0.78
C TRP A 62 -1.02 6.84 -0.50
N LEU A 63 -0.04 6.56 -1.37
CA LEU A 63 -0.25 5.80 -2.61
C LEU A 63 -0.83 4.41 -2.34
N PHE A 64 -0.29 3.69 -1.35
CA PHE A 64 -0.77 2.34 -0.99
C PHE A 64 -2.19 2.38 -0.40
N THR A 65 -2.52 3.43 0.36
CA THR A 65 -3.88 3.62 0.88
C THR A 65 -4.88 3.84 -0.27
N VAL A 66 -4.53 4.68 -1.25
CA VAL A 66 -5.37 4.94 -2.42
C VAL A 66 -5.56 3.67 -3.27
N ALA A 67 -4.47 2.96 -3.56
CA ALA A 67 -4.51 1.71 -4.32
C ALA A 67 -5.43 0.67 -3.67
N ARG A 68 -5.37 0.53 -2.34
CA ARG A 68 -6.26 -0.37 -1.61
C ARG A 68 -7.72 0.05 -1.69
N ASN A 69 -8.02 1.34 -1.54
CA ASN A 69 -9.40 1.83 -1.62
C ASN A 69 -10.01 1.54 -2.99
N LEU A 70 -9.25 1.78 -4.06
CA LEU A 70 -9.63 1.43 -5.43
C LEU A 70 -9.92 -0.07 -5.58
N ALA A 71 -9.06 -0.94 -5.04
CA ALA A 71 -9.26 -2.38 -5.09
C ALA A 71 -10.53 -2.83 -4.34
N VAL A 72 -10.77 -2.28 -3.16
CA VAL A 72 -11.97 -2.57 -2.34
C VAL A 72 -13.23 -2.12 -3.05
N ASP A 73 -13.23 -0.92 -3.62
CA ASP A 73 -14.37 -0.38 -4.36
C ASP A 73 -14.67 -1.21 -5.61
N ALA A 74 -13.63 -1.62 -6.36
CA ALA A 74 -13.76 -2.52 -7.51
C ALA A 74 -14.29 -3.91 -7.11
N HIS A 75 -13.87 -4.44 -5.96
CA HIS A 75 -14.39 -5.71 -5.45
C HIS A 75 -15.87 -5.60 -5.06
N ARG A 76 -16.27 -4.55 -4.33
CA ARG A 76 -17.67 -4.29 -3.97
C ARG A 76 -18.57 -4.11 -5.19
N ALA A 77 -18.10 -3.38 -6.20
CA ALA A 77 -18.81 -3.16 -7.45
C ALA A 77 -19.01 -4.45 -8.27
N ARG A 78 -18.09 -5.42 -8.15
CA ARG A 78 -18.24 -6.75 -8.75
C ARG A 78 -19.24 -7.62 -8.00
N GLN A 79 -19.25 -7.55 -6.66
CA GLN A 79 -20.22 -8.30 -5.84
C GLN A 79 -21.66 -7.81 -5.99
N SER A 80 -21.88 -6.54 -6.38
CA SER A 80 -23.21 -6.00 -6.63
C SER A 80 -23.76 -6.28 -8.03
N ARG A 81 -22.98 -6.92 -8.92
CA ARG A 81 -23.41 -7.35 -10.26
C ARG A 81 -23.66 -8.87 -10.27
N PRO A 82 -24.69 -9.38 -10.99
CA PRO A 82 -24.85 -10.82 -11.20
C PRO A 82 -23.59 -11.42 -11.85
N PRO A 83 -23.14 -12.63 -11.47
CA PRO A 83 -21.88 -13.17 -11.93
C PRO A 83 -21.96 -13.56 -13.42
N GLU A 84 -21.17 -12.90 -14.27
CA GLU A 84 -20.74 -13.47 -15.55
C GLU A 84 -19.49 -14.31 -15.30
N THR A 85 -19.59 -15.61 -15.53
CA THR A 85 -18.50 -16.58 -15.41
C THR A 85 -17.50 -16.41 -16.56
N GLY A 86 -16.23 -16.15 -16.23
CA GLY A 86 -15.10 -16.23 -17.16
C GLY A 86 -13.89 -16.86 -16.47
N LEU A 87 -13.50 -18.05 -16.93
CA LEU A 87 -12.31 -18.80 -16.53
C LEU A 87 -11.03 -18.02 -16.89
N SER A 88 -10.00 -18.10 -16.04
CA SER A 88 -8.61 -18.18 -16.52
C SER A 88 -7.66 -18.78 -15.47
N GLU A 89 -6.72 -19.54 -16.01
CA GLU A 89 -5.83 -20.52 -15.42
C GLU A 89 -4.50 -19.95 -14.88
N GLN A 90 -3.92 -20.77 -13.99
CA GLN A 90 -2.50 -21.04 -13.73
C GLN A 90 -1.59 -19.94 -13.14
N ALA A 91 -1.14 -20.21 -11.93
CA ALA A 91 -0.01 -19.55 -11.28
C ALA A 91 1.33 -20.08 -11.85
N PRO A 92 2.31 -19.22 -12.20
CA PRO A 92 3.67 -19.65 -12.50
C PRO A 92 4.42 -20.05 -11.22
N LEU A 93 5.40 -20.95 -11.36
CA LEU A 93 6.37 -21.29 -10.31
C LEU A 93 7.25 -20.09 -9.95
N PRO A 94 7.76 -19.98 -8.71
CA PRO A 94 8.49 -18.80 -8.27
C PRO A 94 9.88 -18.72 -8.92
N ALA A 95 10.27 -17.54 -9.39
CA ALA A 95 11.62 -17.24 -9.88
C ALA A 95 12.59 -17.00 -8.70
N GLU A 96 13.91 -16.94 -8.91
CA GLU A 96 14.89 -16.62 -7.85
C GLU A 96 14.59 -15.27 -7.15
N ASP A 97 14.01 -14.31 -7.87
CA ASP A 97 13.45 -13.05 -7.33
C ASP A 97 12.36 -13.27 -6.27
N ASP A 98 11.62 -14.38 -6.32
CA ASP A 98 10.59 -14.69 -5.32
C ASP A 98 11.18 -15.20 -4.00
N LEU A 99 12.41 -15.75 -4.02
CA LEU A 99 13.09 -16.15 -2.79
C LEU A 99 13.57 -14.91 -2.02
N ASP A 100 14.22 -13.98 -2.69
CA ASP A 100 14.65 -12.70 -2.09
C ASP A 100 13.45 -11.90 -1.60
N ARG A 101 12.34 -11.88 -2.37
CA ARG A 101 11.09 -11.25 -1.93
C ARG A 101 10.39 -11.98 -0.80
N ALA A 102 10.50 -13.30 -0.73
CA ALA A 102 9.97 -14.09 0.39
C ALA A 102 10.79 -13.81 1.66
N LEU A 103 12.11 -13.72 1.55
CA LEU A 103 13.02 -13.34 2.64
C LEU A 103 12.73 -11.92 3.13
N GLU A 104 12.66 -10.94 2.23
CA GLU A 104 12.25 -9.57 2.57
C GLU A 104 10.87 -9.53 3.24
N SER A 105 9.91 -10.31 2.72
CA SER A 105 8.57 -10.40 3.29
C SER A 105 8.57 -11.03 4.69
N TRP A 106 9.43 -12.00 4.95
CA TRP A 106 9.61 -12.61 6.27
C TRP A 106 10.24 -11.61 7.24
N THR A 107 11.29 -10.92 6.83
CA THR A 107 11.96 -9.94 7.67
C THR A 107 11.07 -8.73 7.99
N VAL A 108 10.22 -8.29 7.04
CA VAL A 108 9.19 -7.28 7.31
C VAL A 108 8.14 -7.79 8.30
N ALA A 109 7.75 -9.07 8.22
CA ALA A 109 6.83 -9.66 9.17
C ALA A 109 7.42 -9.74 10.58
N GLU A 110 8.71 -10.07 10.71
CA GLU A 110 9.44 -10.04 11.99
C GLU A 110 9.59 -8.62 12.55
N ALA A 111 9.95 -7.64 11.70
CA ALA A 111 10.04 -6.25 12.13
C ALA A 111 8.69 -5.69 12.61
N LEU A 112 7.58 -6.15 12.02
CA LEU A 112 6.24 -5.84 12.52
C LEU A 112 5.91 -6.57 13.83
N ALA A 113 6.45 -7.78 14.05
CA ALA A 113 6.26 -8.53 15.28
C ALA A 113 6.94 -7.86 16.49
N ASP A 114 8.09 -7.22 16.27
CA ASP A 114 8.84 -6.45 17.27
C ASP A 114 8.14 -5.18 17.74
N LEU A 115 7.19 -4.66 16.94
CA LEU A 115 6.39 -3.54 17.36
C LEU A 115 5.53 -3.92 18.57
N SER A 116 5.36 -2.97 19.49
CA SER A 116 4.37 -3.11 20.56
C SER A 116 3.00 -3.45 19.96
N PRO A 117 2.16 -4.25 20.65
CA PRO A 117 0.85 -4.64 20.11
C PRO A 117 0.00 -3.44 19.68
N ALA A 118 0.11 -2.33 20.41
CA ALA A 118 -0.58 -1.08 20.09
C ALA A 118 -0.05 -0.43 18.80
N HIS A 119 1.27 -0.40 18.59
CA HIS A 119 1.90 0.09 17.36
C HIS A 119 1.58 -0.80 16.17
N ARG A 120 1.72 -2.12 16.32
CA ARG A 120 1.35 -3.08 15.28
C ARG A 120 -0.12 -2.94 14.87
N ALA A 121 -1.02 -2.82 15.84
CA ALA A 121 -2.45 -2.69 15.59
C ALA A 121 -2.77 -1.46 14.73
N VAL A 122 -2.22 -0.27 15.03
CA VAL A 122 -2.50 0.91 14.19
C VAL A 122 -1.92 0.76 12.78
N ILE A 123 -0.75 0.13 12.61
CA ILE A 123 -0.18 -0.13 11.29
C ILE A 123 -1.07 -1.09 10.49
N LEU A 124 -1.52 -2.19 11.11
CA LEU A 124 -2.42 -3.13 10.47
C LEU A 124 -3.74 -2.46 10.05
N GLU A 125 -4.29 -1.61 10.91
CA GLU A 125 -5.55 -0.93 10.65
C GLU A 125 -5.46 0.11 9.53
N THR A 126 -4.43 0.97 9.55
CA THR A 126 -4.33 2.10 8.61
C THR A 126 -3.62 1.74 7.31
N TYR A 127 -2.66 0.80 7.32
CA TYR A 127 -1.88 0.44 6.15
C TYR A 127 -2.34 -0.86 5.49
N TYR A 128 -2.47 -1.94 6.27
CA TYR A 128 -2.89 -3.24 5.71
C TYR A 128 -4.39 -3.26 5.42
N ARG A 129 -5.18 -2.69 6.33
CA ARG A 129 -6.64 -2.63 6.23
C ARG A 129 -7.14 -1.27 5.74
N GLY A 130 -6.25 -0.35 5.36
CA GLY A 130 -6.54 0.91 4.66
C GLY A 130 -7.60 1.78 5.31
N ARG A 131 -7.84 1.61 6.61
CA ARG A 131 -8.88 2.36 7.30
C ARG A 131 -8.41 3.79 7.49
N SER A 132 -9.32 4.74 7.31
CA SER A 132 -9.08 6.12 7.71
C SER A 132 -8.79 6.21 9.21
N VAL A 133 -8.20 7.32 9.66
CA VAL A 133 -7.93 7.57 11.08
C VAL A 133 -9.20 7.42 11.93
N ALA A 134 -10.35 7.89 11.44
CA ALA A 134 -11.63 7.80 12.14
C ALA A 134 -12.17 6.36 12.22
N GLU A 135 -12.01 5.57 11.16
CA GLU A 135 -12.43 4.16 11.15
C GLU A 135 -11.51 3.30 12.02
N ALA A 136 -10.20 3.49 11.94
CA ALA A 136 -9.23 2.82 12.80
C ALA A 136 -9.45 3.18 14.28
N ALA A 137 -9.79 4.44 14.58
CA ALA A 137 -10.16 4.88 15.92
C ALA A 137 -11.37 4.11 16.47
N ARG A 138 -12.43 3.94 15.68
CA ARG A 138 -13.59 3.12 16.04
C ARG A 138 -13.22 1.65 16.28
N VAL A 139 -12.46 1.06 15.37
CA VAL A 139 -12.10 -0.38 15.46
C VAL A 139 -11.21 -0.65 16.67
N LEU A 140 -10.27 0.25 16.95
CA LEU A 140 -9.32 0.10 18.04
C LEU A 140 -9.83 0.62 19.39
N GLY A 141 -10.99 1.29 19.42
CA GLY A 141 -11.54 1.90 20.64
C GLY A 141 -10.66 3.01 21.22
N ILE A 142 -9.97 3.79 20.38
CA ILE A 142 -9.06 4.87 20.80
C ILE A 142 -9.38 6.19 20.09
N PRO A 143 -9.00 7.35 20.65
CA PRO A 143 -9.21 8.64 19.99
C PRO A 143 -8.50 8.75 18.63
N PRO A 144 -9.06 9.48 17.64
CA PRO A 144 -8.40 9.74 16.35
C PRO A 144 -7.03 10.41 16.49
N GLY A 145 -6.86 11.29 17.48
CA GLY A 145 -5.56 11.89 17.80
C GLY A 145 -4.53 10.85 18.24
N THR A 146 -4.96 9.84 19.00
CA THR A 146 -4.13 8.70 19.41
C THR A 146 -3.78 7.80 18.23
N VAL A 147 -4.69 7.58 17.28
CA VAL A 147 -4.35 6.86 16.04
C VAL A 147 -3.23 7.59 15.31
N LYS A 148 -3.34 8.91 15.10
CA LYS A 148 -2.29 9.71 14.42
C LYS A 148 -0.94 9.63 15.13
N SER A 149 -0.90 9.90 16.44
CA SER A 149 0.36 9.89 17.19
C SER A 149 0.96 8.48 17.26
N ARG A 150 0.13 7.47 17.50
CA ARG A 150 0.58 6.08 17.59
C ARG A 150 1.08 5.55 16.24
N THR A 151 0.44 5.92 15.13
CA THR A 151 0.95 5.59 13.79
C THR A 151 2.30 6.25 13.53
N TYR A 152 2.48 7.52 13.92
CA TYR A 152 3.78 8.21 13.80
C TYR A 152 4.91 7.46 14.54
N TYR A 153 4.69 7.10 15.81
CA TYR A 153 5.71 6.37 16.58
C TYR A 153 5.90 4.92 16.11
N ALA A 154 4.83 4.26 15.65
CA ALA A 154 4.90 2.92 15.10
C ALA A 154 5.77 2.86 13.83
N LEU A 155 5.65 3.84 12.93
CA LEU A 155 6.50 3.91 11.73
C LEU A 155 7.97 4.14 12.06
N ARG A 156 8.26 4.97 13.08
CA ARG A 156 9.65 5.19 13.55
C ARG A 156 10.25 3.93 14.17
N ALA A 157 9.48 3.24 15.00
CA ALA A 157 9.90 1.97 15.58
C ALA A 157 10.11 0.90 14.50
N LEU A 158 9.24 0.86 13.49
CA LEU A 158 9.37 -0.08 12.38
C LEU A 158 10.61 0.20 11.53
N ARG A 159 10.90 1.49 11.26
CA ARG A 159 12.12 1.89 10.55
C ARG A 159 13.37 1.43 11.29
N LEU A 160 13.44 1.63 12.61
CA LEU A 160 14.57 1.17 13.42
C LEU A 160 14.71 -0.36 13.37
N ALA A 161 13.60 -1.10 13.53
CA ALA A 161 13.61 -2.55 13.48
C ALA A 161 14.06 -3.12 12.11
N LEU A 162 13.78 -2.40 11.02
CA LEU A 162 14.25 -2.74 9.67
C LEU A 162 15.72 -2.37 9.44
N GLU A 163 16.18 -1.23 9.98
CA GLU A 163 17.59 -0.79 9.96
C GLU A 163 18.51 -1.81 10.66
N GLU A 164 18.11 -2.27 11.84
CA GLU A 164 18.84 -3.30 12.61
C GLU A 164 18.97 -4.63 11.86
N ARG A 165 18.07 -4.87 10.90
CA ARG A 165 18.03 -6.09 10.06
C ARG A 165 18.67 -5.89 8.69
N GLY A 166 19.30 -4.74 8.44
CA GLY A 166 19.97 -4.44 7.18
C GLY A 166 19.02 -4.19 6.00
N LEU A 167 17.73 -3.93 6.27
CA LEU A 167 16.69 -3.67 5.25
C LEU A 167 16.31 -2.18 5.14
N ALA A 168 17.16 -1.28 5.63
CA ALA A 168 16.96 0.14 5.40
C ALA A 168 17.12 0.46 3.89
N PRO A 169 16.31 1.39 3.36
CA PRO A 169 16.42 1.81 1.95
C PRO A 169 17.78 2.44 1.63
#